data_AF-A0A645JLH2-F1
#
_entry.id   AF-A0A645JLH2-F1
#
_cell.length_a   1.000
_cell.length_b   1.000
_cell.length_c   1.000
_cell.angle_alpha   90.00
_cell.angle_beta   90.00
_cell.angle_gamma   90.00
#
_symmetry.space_group_name_H-M   'P 1'
#
loop_
_entity.id
_entity.type
_entity.pdbx_description
1 polymer ?
#
loop_
_entity_poly.entity_id
_entity_poly.type
_entity_poly.pdbx_seq_one_letter_code
_entity_poly.pdbx_strand_id
1 'polypeptide(L)'
;MFETLLSYATQTISFLRIGAFALNHAGMMLTVFLIASMTSGSPAVIIRILGNVLVIGLEGLIVGIQVLRLEFYELFSRFFEGNGRAFNPIKINYEKNL
;
A
#
# COMPACT_ATOMS: atom_id res chain seq x y z
N MET A 1 23.69 -15.67 -17.12
CA MET A 1 24.37 -15.00 -15.99
C MET A 1 24.05 -13.51 -15.94
N PHE A 2 24.21 -12.75 -17.04
CA PHE A 2 23.79 -11.34 -17.10
C PHE A 2 22.28 -11.13 -16.89
N GLU A 3 21.42 -11.90 -17.56
CA GLU A 3 19.96 -11.84 -17.32
C GLU A 3 19.55 -12.24 -15.90
N THR A 4 20.28 -13.16 -15.28
CA THR A 4 20.02 -13.60 -13.91
C THR A 4 20.30 -12.46 -12.93
N LEU A 5 21.42 -11.75 -13.11
CA LEU A 5 21.74 -10.53 -12.37
C LEU A 5 20.73 -9.41 -12.62
N LEU A 6 20.32 -9.20 -13.87
CA LEU A 6 19.34 -8.19 -14.24
C LEU A 6 17.96 -8.49 -13.62
N SER A 7 17.58 -9.77 -13.55
CA SER A 7 16.36 -10.23 -12.87
C SER A 7 16.40 -9.93 -11.37
N TYR A 8 17.51 -10.24 -10.69
CA TYR A 8 17.68 -9.90 -9.27
C TYR A 8 17.69 -8.39 -9.00
N ALA A 9 18.34 -7.61 -9.87
CA ALA A 9 18.33 -6.15 -9.78
C ALA A 9 16.91 -5.59 -9.96
N THR A 10 16.14 -6.12 -10.92
CA THR A 10 14.75 -5.71 -11.17
C THR A 10 13.87 -5.99 -9.96
N GLN A 11 14.02 -7.16 -9.31
CA GLN A 11 13.27 -7.49 -8.10
C GLN A 11 13.62 -6.54 -6.93
N THR A 12 14.88 -6.15 -6.80
CA THR A 12 15.32 -5.23 -5.72
C THR A 12 14.80 -3.80 -5.96
N ILE A 13 14.82 -3.32 -7.20
CA ILE A 13 14.31 -2.00 -7.59
C ILE A 13 12.79 -1.90 -7.35
N SER A 14 12.06 -3.00 -7.43
CA SER A 14 10.63 -2.99 -7.11
C SER A 14 10.36 -2.70 -5.63
N PHE A 15 11.13 -3.33 -4.72
CA PHE A 15 11.02 -3.08 -3.27
C PHE A 15 11.48 -1.67 -2.86
N LEU A 16 12.40 -1.04 -3.61
CA LEU A 16 12.84 0.34 -3.38
C LEU A 16 11.66 1.33 -3.32
N ARG A 17 10.56 1.02 -4.01
CA ARG A 17 9.35 1.85 -4.04
C ARG A 17 8.72 2.01 -2.66
N ILE A 18 8.74 0.98 -1.82
CA ILE A 18 8.27 1.05 -0.43
C ILE A 18 9.15 2.02 0.38
N GLY A 19 10.46 1.99 0.15
CA GLY A 19 11.39 2.95 0.74
C GLY A 19 11.13 4.40 0.29
N ALA A 20 10.84 4.61 -0.99
CA ALA A 20 10.49 5.93 -1.52
C ALA A 20 9.21 6.49 -0.87
N PHE A 21 8.22 5.66 -0.56
CA PHE A 21 7.01 6.08 0.17
C PHE A 21 7.30 6.47 1.62
N ALA A 22 8.18 5.77 2.31
CA ALA A 22 8.60 6.15 3.66
C ALA A 22 9.33 7.51 3.69
N LEU A 23 10.14 7.79 2.66
CA LEU A 23 10.80 9.09 2.50
C LEU A 23 9.80 10.21 2.17
N ASN A 24 8.81 9.94 1.30
CA ASN A 24 7.73 10.89 1.01
C ASN A 24 6.94 11.24 2.28
N HIS A 25 6.65 10.24 3.11
CA HIS A 25 5.94 10.44 4.37
C HIS A 25 6.72 11.37 5.31
N ALA A 26 8.01 11.06 5.51
CA ALA A 26 8.89 11.90 6.32
C ALA A 26 9.01 13.34 5.77
N GLY A 27 9.12 13.49 4.44
CA GLY A 27 9.24 14.79 3.78
C GLY A 27 7.96 15.64 3.87
N MET A 28 6.79 15.02 3.70
CA MET A 28 5.51 15.72 3.82
C MET A 28 5.22 16.11 5.27
N MET A 29 5.51 15.23 6.23
CA MET A 29 5.39 15.58 7.66
C MET A 29 6.33 16.73 8.04
N LEU A 30 7.57 16.70 7.58
CA LEU A 30 8.52 17.81 7.78
C LEU A 30 7.96 19.12 7.21
N THR A 31 7.40 19.10 6.01
CA THR A 31 6.83 20.29 5.35
C THR A 31 5.63 20.85 6.13
N VAL A 32 4.72 19.98 6.59
CA VAL A 32 3.56 20.38 7.42
C VAL A 32 4.02 21.04 8.71
N PHE A 33 5.03 20.48 9.39
CA PHE A 33 5.56 21.07 10.62
C PHE A 33 6.31 22.40 10.38
N LEU A 34 7.03 22.54 9.27
CA LEU A 34 7.70 23.79 8.91
C LEU A 34 6.70 24.93 8.64
N ILE A 35 5.64 24.66 7.87
CA ILE A 35 4.61 25.67 7.60
C ILE A 35 3.88 26.05 8.89
N ALA A 36 3.61 25.07 9.76
CA ALA A 36 2.97 25.30 11.05
C ALA A 36 3.88 26.08 12.03
N SER A 37 5.21 25.96 11.96
CA SER A 37 6.13 26.70 12.83
C SER A 37 6.36 28.14 12.39
N MET A 38 6.23 28.42 11.08
CA MET A 38 6.30 29.78 10.52
C MET A 38 5.05 30.62 10.81
N THR A 39 3.95 29.98 11.22
CA THR A 39 2.70 30.67 11.57
C THR A 39 2.55 30.72 13.08
N SER A 40 2.46 31.91 13.68
CA SER A 40 2.30 32.07 15.12
C SER A 40 0.81 32.25 15.52
N GLY A 41 0.38 31.51 16.55
CA GLY A 41 -0.96 31.63 17.15
C GLY A 41 -1.96 30.51 16.81
N SER A 42 -3.25 30.79 17.01
CA SER A 42 -4.39 29.86 16.74
C SER A 42 -4.36 29.20 15.34
N PRO A 43 -3.95 29.88 14.24
CA PRO A 43 -3.90 29.26 12.92
C PRO A 43 -2.92 28.09 12.80
N ALA A 44 -1.87 28.05 13.62
CA ALA A 44 -0.84 26.99 13.58
C ALA A 44 -1.42 25.61 13.94
N VAL A 45 -2.37 25.58 14.87
CA VAL A 45 -3.05 24.33 15.30
C VAL A 45 -3.96 23.82 14.18
N ILE A 46 -4.67 24.73 13.51
CA ILE A 46 -5.53 24.41 12.36
C ILE A 46 -4.70 23.82 11.22
N ILE A 47 -3.58 24.47 10.87
CA ILE A 47 -2.67 24.00 9.81
C ILE A 47 -2.12 22.61 10.15
N ARG A 48 -1.76 22.36 11.41
CA ARG A 48 -1.25 21.07 11.84
C ARG A 48 -2.29 19.96 11.71
N ILE A 49 -3.53 20.20 12.13
CA ILE A 49 -4.62 19.21 12.04
C ILE A 49 -4.96 18.95 10.57
N LEU A 50 -5.15 20.02 9.79
CA LEU A 50 -5.56 19.92 8.39
C LEU A 50 -4.46 19.29 7.53
N GLY A 51 -3.19 19.63 7.79
CA GLY A 51 -2.03 19.03 7.13
C GLY A 51 -1.89 17.54 7.43
N ASN A 52 -2.10 17.11 8.67
CA ASN A 52 -2.07 15.68 9.01
C ASN A 52 -3.19 14.89 8.32
N VAL A 53 -4.42 15.41 8.31
CA VAL A 53 -5.56 14.75 7.65
C VAL A 53 -5.32 14.63 6.15
N LEU A 54 -4.79 15.69 5.53
CA LEU A 54 -4.45 15.70 4.11
C LEU A 54 -3.35 14.69 3.77
N VAL A 55 -2.28 14.65 4.57
CA VAL A 55 -1.19 13.67 4.41
C VAL A 55 -1.73 12.25 4.54
N ILE A 56 -2.50 11.95 5.59
CA ILE A 56 -3.08 10.61 5.80
C ILE A 56 -3.98 10.21 4.62
N GLY A 57 -4.84 11.11 4.14
CA GLY A 57 -5.78 10.81 3.06
C GLY A 57 -5.10 10.61 1.71
N LEU A 58 -4.23 11.53 1.30
CA LEU A 58 -3.55 11.47 0.00
C LEU A 58 -2.50 10.36 -0.03
N GLU A 59 -1.69 10.27 1.02
CA GLU A 59 -0.59 9.32 1.07
C GLU A 59 -1.11 7.90 1.27
N GLY A 60 -2.10 7.71 2.14
CA GLY A 60 -2.73 6.40 2.32
C GLY A 60 -3.34 5.85 1.03
N LEU A 61 -4.02 6.71 0.25
CA LEU A 61 -4.60 6.31 -1.03
C LEU A 61 -3.53 5.95 -2.07
N ILE A 62 -2.52 6.81 -2.25
CA ILE A 62 -1.49 6.63 -3.27
C ILE A 62 -0.60 5.42 -2.94
N VAL A 63 -0.15 5.32 -1.69
CA VAL A 63 0.68 4.20 -1.23
C VAL A 63 -0.10 2.89 -1.31
N GLY A 64 -1.38 2.89 -0.92
CA GLY A 64 -2.24 1.72 -1.04
C GLY A 64 -2.29 1.18 -2.47
N ILE A 65 -2.57 2.03 -3.45
CA ILE A 65 -2.61 1.63 -4.87
C ILE A 65 -1.24 1.09 -5.34
N GLN A 66 -0.16 1.74 -4.94
CA GLN A 66 1.20 1.39 -5.39
C GLN A 66 1.73 0.10 -4.75
N VAL A 67 1.41 -0.14 -3.48
CA VAL A 67 1.78 -1.37 -2.77
C VAL A 67 0.95 -2.54 -3.27
N LEU A 68 -0.36 -2.38 -3.44
CA LEU A 68 -1.23 -3.42 -4.02
C LEU A 68 -0.75 -3.85 -5.41
N ARG A 69 -0.25 -2.91 -6.22
CA ARG A 69 0.40 -3.26 -7.49
C ARG A 69 1.59 -4.20 -7.27
N LEU A 70 2.53 -3.84 -6.40
CA LEU A 70 3.72 -4.69 -6.19
C LEU A 70 3.35 -6.06 -5.61
N GLU A 71 2.48 -6.08 -4.62
CA GLU A 71 2.05 -7.30 -3.94
C GLU A 71 1.29 -8.25 -4.90
N PHE A 72 0.36 -7.73 -5.70
CA PHE A 72 -0.42 -8.57 -6.60
C PHE A 72 0.42 -9.10 -7.79
N TYR A 73 1.31 -8.26 -8.33
CA TYR A 73 2.09 -8.64 -9.51
C TYR A 73 3.35 -9.45 -9.20
N GLU A 74 4.05 -9.17 -8.09
CA GLU A 74 5.32 -9.85 -7.78
C GLU A 74 5.20 -10.95 -6.73
N LEU A 75 4.32 -10.77 -5.72
CA LEU A 75 4.14 -11.76 -4.67
C LEU A 75 3.08 -12.78 -5.07
N PHE A 76 1.85 -12.34 -5.38
CA PHE A 76 0.77 -13.27 -5.73
C PHE A 76 1.03 -14.01 -7.05
N SER A 77 1.61 -13.39 -8.10
CA SER A 77 1.88 -14.12 -9.35
C SER A 77 2.97 -15.19 -9.21
N ARG A 78 3.92 -15.03 -8.28
CA ARG A 78 4.97 -16.03 -8.01
C ARG A 78 4.51 -17.18 -7.11
N PHE A 79 3.58 -16.92 -6.19
CA PHE A 79 3.19 -17.89 -5.17
C PHE A 79 1.76 -18.43 -5.31
N PHE A 80 0.92 -17.83 -6.16
CA PHE A 80 -0.47 -18.22 -6.37
C PHE A 80 -0.67 -18.76 -7.79
N GLU A 81 -0.46 -20.06 -7.97
CA GLU A 81 -0.90 -20.76 -9.18
C GLU A 81 -2.42 -20.97 -9.07
N GLY A 82 -3.20 -20.35 -9.97
CA GLY A 82 -4.68 -20.41 -9.98
C GLY A 82 -5.31 -21.80 -10.19
N ASN A 83 -4.55 -22.88 -10.05
CA ASN A 83 -4.98 -24.27 -10.20
C ASN A 83 -5.53 -24.88 -8.90
N GLY A 84 -6.24 -24.09 -8.09
CA GLY A 84 -6.98 -24.60 -6.94
C GLY A 84 -8.39 -25.07 -7.35
N ARG A 85 -8.76 -26.33 -7.04
CA ARG A 85 -10.15 -26.78 -7.19
C ARG A 85 -11.02 -26.05 -6.16
N ALA A 86 -12.02 -25.29 -6.61
CA ALA A 86 -12.99 -24.68 -5.73
C ALA A 86 -13.71 -25.77 -4.91
N PHE A 87 -13.69 -25.64 -3.60
CA PHE A 87 -14.37 -26.57 -2.71
C PHE A 87 -15.90 -26.41 -2.88
N ASN A 88 -16.55 -27.44 -3.41
CA ASN A 88 -18.01 -27.48 -3.53
C ASN A 88 -18.58 -28.35 -2.40
N PRO A 89 -19.14 -27.78 -1.32
CA PRO A 89 -19.69 -28.56 -0.22
C PRO A 89 -20.92 -29.35 -0.70
N ILE A 90 -21.01 -30.61 -0.29
CA ILE A 90 -22.16 -31.46 -0.56
C ILE A 90 -23.36 -30.88 0.22
N LYS A 91 -24.33 -30.30 -0.50
CA LYS A 91 -25.61 -29.89 0.07
C LYS A 91 -26.49 -31.12 0.20
N ILE A 92 -26.71 -31.58 1.43
CA ILE A 92 -27.66 -32.65 1.72
C ILE A 92 -29.07 -32.05 1.67
N ASN A 93 -29.84 -32.40 0.64
CA ASN A 93 -31.25 -32.05 0.57
C ASN A 93 -32.05 -33.09 1.34
N TYR A 94 -32.55 -32.72 2.51
CA TYR A 94 -33.52 -33.54 3.23
C TYR A 94 -34.87 -33.38 2.52
N GLU A 95 -35.20 -34.29 1.61
CA GLU A 95 -36.59 -34.43 1.16
C GLU A 95 -37.43 -34.87 2.34
N LYS A 96 -38.11 -33.89 2.92
CA LYS A 96 -39.11 -34.06 3.97
C LYS A 96 -40.35 -34.64 3.31
N ASN A 97 -40.38 -35.96 3.13
CA ASN A 97 -41.58 -36.70 2.81
C ASN A 97 -42.49 -36.64 4.06
N LEU A 98 -43.49 -35.76 4.00
CA LEU A 98 -44.65 -35.75 4.88
C LEU A 98 -45.78 -36.53 4.22
#